data_AF-A0A4U9TL50-F1
#
_entry.id   AF-A0A4U9TL50-F1
#
_cell.length_a   1.000
_cell.length_b   1.000
_cell.length_c   1.000
_cell.angle_alpha   90.00
_cell.angle_beta   90.00
_cell.angle_gamma   90.00
#
_symmetry.space_group_name_H-M   'P 1'
#
loop_
_entity.id
_entity.type
_entity.pdbx_description
1 polymer ?
#
loop_
_entity_poly.entity_id
_entity_poly.type
_entity_poly.pdbx_seq_one_letter_code
_entity_poly.pdbx_strand_id
1 'polypeptide(L)' 'MVIGSNVWIGGNVVILPGVTIGDGTTIGAGSVVTEDIPANVLALGQPCRVIRQLE' A
#
# COMPACT_ATOMS: atom_id res chain seq x y z
N MET A 1 -4.89 -7.53 -9.28
CA MET A 1 -4.80 -6.76 -8.03
C MET A 1 -5.30 -7.66 -6.94
N VAL A 2 -4.54 -7.78 -5.86
CA VAL A 2 -4.95 -8.48 -4.65
C VAL A 2 -4.75 -7.51 -3.48
N ILE A 3 -5.78 -7.34 -2.68
CA ILE A 3 -5.73 -6.52 -1.45
C ILE A 3 -5.99 -7.48 -0.30
N GLY A 4 -5.04 -7.55 0.62
CA GLY A 4 -5.12 -8.36 1.82
C GLY A 4 -6.20 -7.92 2.80
N SER A 5 -6.27 -8.62 3.93
CA SER A 5 -7.16 -8.30 5.05
C SER A 5 -6.61 -7.14 5.87
N ASN A 6 -7.50 -6.35 6.48
CA ASN A 6 -7.14 -5.22 7.36
C ASN A 6 -6.22 -4.17 6.70
N VAL A 7 -6.33 -3.99 5.38
CA VAL A 7 -5.59 -2.95 4.66
C VAL A 7 -6.30 -1.62 4.80
N TRP A 8 -5.56 -0.57 5.16
CA TRP A 8 -6.08 0.79 5.15
C TRP A 8 -5.57 1.56 3.93
N ILE A 9 -6.50 2.04 3.09
CA ILE A 9 -6.16 2.82 1.89
C ILE A 9 -6.57 4.27 2.12
N GLY A 10 -5.58 5.17 2.11
CA GLY A 10 -5.79 6.60 2.20
C GLY A 10 -6.58 7.17 1.01
N GLY A 11 -7.08 8.40 1.16
CA GLY A 11 -7.81 9.08 0.09
C GLY A 11 -6.93 9.34 -1.15
N ASN A 12 -7.53 9.26 -2.34
CA ASN A 12 -6.87 9.56 -3.61
C ASN A 12 -5.61 8.71 -3.87
N VAL A 13 -5.66 7.42 -3.55
CA VAL A 13 -4.62 6.45 -3.88
C VAL A 13 -4.89 5.85 -5.26
N VAL A 14 -3.84 5.69 -6.06
CA VAL A 14 -3.88 4.99 -7.34
C VAL A 14 -3.08 3.70 -7.21
N ILE A 15 -3.70 2.55 -7.48
CA ILE A 15 -3.05 1.24 -7.48
C ILE A 15 -2.95 0.74 -8.91
N LEU A 16 -1.74 0.48 -9.40
CA LEU A 16 -1.54 -0.01 -10.77
C LEU A 16 -1.98 -1.49 -10.89
N PRO A 17 -2.41 -1.92 -12.09
CA PRO A 17 -2.76 -3.32 -12.35
C PRO A 17 -1.61 -4.27 -12.04
N GLY A 18 -1.93 -5.45 -11.51
CA GLY A 18 -0.95 -6.50 -11.21
C GLY A 18 -0.38 -6.44 -9.79
N VAL A 19 -0.56 -5.35 -9.06
CA VAL A 19 -0.03 -5.17 -7.70
C VAL A 19 -0.78 -5.99 -6.65
N THR A 20 -0.04 -6.51 -5.68
CA THR A 20 -0.52 -7.15 -4.45
C THR A 20 -0.19 -6.29 -3.23
N ILE A 21 -1.16 -6.06 -2.36
CA ILE A 21 -0.99 -5.38 -1.06
C ILE A 21 -1.21 -6.39 0.05
N GLY A 22 -0.19 -6.62 0.87
CA GLY A 22 -0.23 -7.56 1.99
C GLY A 22 -1.17 -7.14 3.13
N ASP A 23 -1.50 -8.09 3.99
CA ASP A 23 -2.42 -7.90 5.12
C ASP A 23 -1.90 -6.83 6.11
N GLY A 24 -2.80 -6.12 6.78
CA GLY A 24 -2.46 -5.15 7.83
C GLY A 24 -1.70 -3.91 7.35
N THR A 25 -1.55 -3.73 6.03
CA THR A 25 -0.79 -2.62 5.45
C THR A 25 -1.61 -1.35 5.36
N THR A 26 -0.96 -0.21 5.63
CA THR A 26 -1.53 1.12 5.46
C THR A 26 -0.88 1.83 4.28
N ILE A 27 -1.69 2.26 3.31
CA ILE A 27 -1.28 3.09 2.18
C ILE A 27 -1.66 4.55 2.46
N GLY A 28 -0.67 5.45 2.47
CA GLY A 28 -0.91 6.88 2.70
C GLY A 28 -1.71 7.53 1.58
N ALA A 29 -2.45 8.60 1.91
CA ALA A 29 -3.24 9.37 0.94
C ALA A 29 -2.35 9.94 -0.21
N GLY A 30 -2.90 10.01 -1.42
CA GLY A 30 -2.19 10.54 -2.59
C GLY A 30 -1.10 9.62 -3.17
N SER A 31 -1.01 8.37 -2.72
CA SER A 31 0.07 7.47 -3.15
C SER A 31 -0.23 6.80 -4.50
N VAL A 32 0.83 6.52 -5.27
CA VAL A 32 0.73 5.72 -6.51
C VAL A 32 1.50 4.43 -6.35
N VAL A 33 0.77 3.34 -6.18
CA VAL A 33 1.31 2.01 -5.92
C VAL A 33 1.68 1.34 -7.24
N THR A 34 2.97 1.28 -7.52
CA THR A 34 3.54 0.76 -8.78
C THR A 34 4.10 -0.66 -8.66
N GLU A 35 4.24 -1.18 -7.44
CA GLU A 35 4.85 -2.47 -7.13
C GLU A 35 4.18 -3.09 -5.90
N ASP A 36 4.41 -4.39 -5.69
CA ASP A 36 3.84 -5.13 -4.56
C ASP A 36 4.27 -4.54 -3.21
N ILE A 37 3.33 -4.46 -2.28
CA ILE A 37 3.55 -3.94 -0.93
C ILE A 37 3.44 -5.11 0.06
N PRO A 38 4.47 -5.34 0.91
CA PRO A 38 4.43 -6.42 1.89
C PRO A 38 3.34 -6.19 2.95
N ALA A 39 3.07 -7.21 3.76
CA ALA A 39 2.15 -7.12 4.90
C ALA A 39 2.75 -6.29 6.05
N ASN A 40 1.88 -5.73 6.90
CA ASN A 40 2.22 -4.98 8.11
C ASN A 40 3.22 -3.84 7.85
N VAL A 41 2.98 -3.00 6.85
CA VAL A 41 3.80 -1.81 6.60
C VAL A 41 2.98 -0.54 6.41
N LEU A 42 3.61 0.59 6.68
CA LEU A 42 3.16 1.89 6.22
C LEU A 42 3.91 2.22 4.91
N ALA A 43 3.18 2.33 3.81
CA ALA A 43 3.73 2.71 2.51
C ALA A 43 3.05 3.99 2.00
N LEU A 44 3.83 4.92 1.43
CA LEU A 44 3.28 6.13 0.83
C LEU A 44 4.20 6.72 -0.25
N GLY A 45 3.65 7.67 -1.02
CA GLY A 45 4.39 8.45 -2.03
C GLY A 45 4.06 8.07 -3.47
N GLN A 46 4.73 8.75 -4.41
CA GLN A 46 4.59 8.56 -5.85
C GLN A 46 6.00 8.60 -6.49
N PRO A 47 6.66 7.44 -6.70
CA PRO A 47 6.13 6.08 -6.54
C PRO A 47 6.04 5.66 -5.05
N CYS A 48 5.04 4.83 -4.72
CA CYS A 48 4.78 4.39 -3.35
C CYS A 48 5.93 3.50 -2.83
N ARG A 49 6.45 3.81 -1.64
CA ARG A 49 7.53 3.08 -0.99
C ARG A 49 7.20 2.79 0.46
N VAL A 50 7.74 1.69 0.97
CA VAL A 50 7.66 1.34 2.40
C VAL A 50 8.46 2.37 3.20
N ILE A 51 7.80 2.99 4.17
CA ILE A 51 8.40 4.00 5.05
C ILE A 51 8.75 3.39 6.42
N ARG A 52 7.91 2.48 6.92
CA ARG A 52 8.19 1.72 8.16
C ARG A 52 7.34 0.46 8.25
N GLN A 53 7.73 -0.46 9.11
CA GLN A 53 6.92 -1.60 9.52
C GLN A 53 5.88 -1.19 10.57
N LEU A 54 4.75 -1.90 10.56
CA LEU A 54 3.68 -1.84 11.56
C LEU A 54 3.80 -3.13 12.39
N GLU A 55 3.66 -3.02 13.70
CA GLU A 55 3.65 -4.16 14.64
C GLU A 55 2.29 -4.86 14.65
#